data_AF-A0A4Q9VFG3-F1
#
_entry.id   AF-A0A4Q9VFG3-F1
#
_cell.length_a   1.000
_cell.length_b   1.000
_cell.length_c   1.000
_cell.angle_alpha   90.00
_cell.angle_beta   90.00
_cell.angle_gamma   90.00
#
_symmetry.space_group_name_H-M   'P 1'
#
loop_
_entity.id
_entity.type
_entity.pdbx_description
1 polymer ?
#
loop_
_entity_poly.entity_id
_entity_poly.type
_entity_poly.pdbx_seq_one_letter_code
_entity_poly.pdbx_strand_id
1 'polypeptide(L)'
;MTTERALLAGGCFWGVQALLRRRDGVISTRVGYSGGEVPNATYRNHGRHAEAVEIVFDPARISYRDLLEFFFQIHDPSTVDRQGNDRGASYRSAIFYIGEEQKRVALDTIADVDASGLWPGKVVTEVTPAGDFWEAEPEHQDYLERIPNGYTCHFVRPNWKLPHRAAAQ
;
A
#
# COMPACT_ATOMS: atom_id res chain seq x y z
N MET A 1 4.17 19.22 15.16
CA MET A 1 4.62 18.17 14.24
C MET A 1 3.57 18.06 13.14
N THR A 2 3.96 18.28 11.89
CA THR A 2 3.07 18.12 10.74
C THR A 2 3.00 16.63 10.41
N THR A 3 1.82 16.11 10.13
CA THR A 3 1.65 14.71 9.75
C THR A 3 1.05 14.65 8.36
N GLU A 4 1.42 13.63 7.60
CA GLU A 4 0.87 13.34 6.29
C GLU A 4 0.16 11.99 6.30
N ARG A 5 -0.73 11.81 5.32
CA ARG A 5 -1.53 10.59 5.17
C ARG A 5 -1.22 9.95 3.83
N ALA A 6 -1.11 8.62 3.80
CA ALA A 6 -1.02 7.80 2.60
C ALA A 6 -2.10 6.73 2.63
N LEU A 7 -2.61 6.33 1.47
CA LEU A 7 -3.61 5.27 1.36
C LEU A 7 -3.23 4.30 0.24
N LEU A 8 -2.93 3.05 0.61
CA LEU A 8 -2.30 2.05 -0.25
C LEU A 8 -3.05 0.72 -0.19
N ALA A 9 -3.18 0.02 -1.32
CA ALA A 9 -3.74 -1.32 -1.41
C ALA A 9 -2.79 -2.25 -2.17
N GLY A 10 -2.54 -3.46 -1.65
CA GLY A 10 -1.52 -4.34 -2.23
C GLY A 10 -1.75 -5.82 -1.91
N GLY A 11 -3.01 -6.25 -1.88
CA GLY A 11 -3.42 -7.58 -1.43
C GLY A 11 -4.01 -7.58 -0.02
N CYS A 12 -3.98 -8.73 0.66
CA CYS A 12 -4.49 -8.87 2.02
C CYS A 12 -3.94 -7.77 2.95
N PHE A 13 -4.81 -6.90 3.46
CA PHE A 13 -4.40 -5.73 4.25
C PHE A 13 -3.69 -6.07 5.56
N TRP A 14 -3.81 -7.30 6.07
CA TRP A 14 -3.17 -7.75 7.31
C TRP A 14 -1.65 -7.75 7.17
N GLY A 15 -1.14 -8.33 6.07
CA GLY A 15 0.29 -8.37 5.77
C GLY A 15 0.86 -6.98 5.45
N VAL A 16 0.10 -6.20 4.68
CA VAL A 16 0.49 -4.82 4.32
C VAL A 16 0.61 -3.96 5.59
N GLN A 17 -0.40 -3.96 6.47
CA GLN A 17 -0.37 -3.22 7.73
C GLN A 17 0.78 -3.67 8.63
N ALA A 18 0.96 -4.98 8.80
CA ALA A 18 1.98 -5.54 9.70
C ALA A 18 3.41 -5.15 9.32
N LEU A 19 3.69 -4.97 8.02
CA LEU A 19 4.99 -4.54 7.54
C LEU A 19 5.15 -3.01 7.56
N LEU A 20 4.15 -2.26 7.08
CA LEU A 20 4.23 -0.79 7.02
C LEU A 20 4.25 -0.14 8.40
N ARG A 21 3.52 -0.67 9.38
CA ARG A 21 3.48 -0.11 10.75
C ARG A 21 4.85 -0.06 11.43
N ARG A 22 5.81 -0.89 11.00
CA ARG A 22 7.15 -1.01 11.62
C ARG A 22 8.16 -0.04 11.03
N ARG A 23 7.77 0.76 10.04
CA ARG A 23 8.65 1.74 9.39
C ARG A 23 8.88 2.92 10.33
N ASP A 24 10.15 3.27 10.54
CA ASP A 24 10.47 4.43 11.37
C ASP A 24 9.91 5.70 10.72
N GLY A 25 9.14 6.48 11.49
CA GLY A 25 8.38 7.63 10.98
C GLY A 25 6.91 7.36 10.69
N VAL A 26 6.46 6.10 10.65
CA VAL A 26 5.02 5.78 10.66
C VAL A 26 4.47 5.98 12.07
N ILE A 27 3.40 6.75 12.18
CA ILE A 27 2.76 7.13 13.45
C ILE A 27 1.59 6.20 13.76
N SER A 28 0.72 5.97 12.77
CA SER A 28 -0.43 5.07 12.91
C SER A 28 -0.82 4.44 11.58
N THR A 29 -1.51 3.31 11.67
CA THR A 29 -2.06 2.61 10.52
C THR A 29 -3.43 2.05 10.87
N ARG A 30 -4.38 2.10 9.94
CA ARG A 30 -5.64 1.35 10.03
C ARG A 30 -5.98 0.69 8.70
N VAL A 31 -6.66 -0.44 8.75
CA VAL A 31 -7.10 -1.18 7.56
C VAL A 31 -8.56 -0.88 7.23
N GLY A 32 -8.92 -1.00 5.96
CA GLY A 32 -10.25 -0.66 5.47
C GLY A 32 -10.44 -0.95 4.00
N TYR A 33 -11.53 -0.42 3.45
CA TYR A 33 -11.97 -0.62 2.07
C TYR A 33 -12.03 0.73 1.35
N SER A 34 -11.36 0.88 0.20
CA SER A 34 -11.33 2.14 -0.56
C SER A 34 -11.25 1.93 -2.08
N GLY A 35 -11.56 2.97 -2.86
CA GLY A 35 -11.49 2.95 -4.32
C GLY A 35 -12.59 2.15 -5.02
N GLY A 36 -13.75 2.01 -4.38
CA GLY A 36 -14.95 1.39 -4.95
C GLY A 36 -16.17 2.29 -4.81
N GLU A 37 -17.34 1.71 -5.08
CA GLU A 37 -18.61 2.41 -5.27
C GLU A 37 -19.61 2.28 -4.10
N VAL A 38 -19.41 1.33 -3.19
CA VAL A 38 -20.41 0.97 -2.17
C VAL A 38 -20.12 1.74 -0.87
N PRO A 39 -21.07 2.54 -0.36
CA PRO A 39 -20.90 3.21 0.92
C PRO A 39 -21.03 2.23 2.09
N ASN A 40 -20.45 2.56 3.25
CA ASN A 40 -20.45 1.73 4.46
C ASN A 40 -19.94 0.31 4.19
N ALA A 41 -18.85 0.20 3.43
CA ALA A 41 -18.26 -1.07 3.05
C ALA A 41 -17.83 -1.90 4.28
N THR A 42 -18.00 -3.22 4.18
CA THR A 42 -17.69 -4.22 5.21
C THR A 42 -16.92 -5.38 4.59
N TYR A 43 -16.34 -6.25 5.42
CA TYR A 43 -15.61 -7.43 4.92
C TYR A 43 -16.48 -8.32 4.03
N ARG A 44 -17.78 -8.44 4.36
CA ARG A 44 -18.74 -9.26 3.61
C ARG A 44 -19.38 -8.54 2.42
N ASN A 45 -19.31 -7.21 2.38
CA ASN A 45 -19.91 -6.41 1.33
C ASN A 45 -19.13 -5.11 1.12
N HIS A 46 -18.19 -5.13 0.18
CA HIS A 46 -17.36 -3.98 -0.18
C HIS A 46 -17.30 -3.73 -1.70
N GLY A 47 -18.18 -4.34 -2.50
CA GLY A 47 -18.25 -4.12 -3.95
C GLY A 47 -16.88 -4.27 -4.63
N ARG A 48 -16.44 -3.24 -5.37
CA ARG A 48 -15.09 -3.18 -5.95
C ARG A 48 -14.06 -2.42 -5.12
N HIS A 49 -14.32 -2.10 -3.86
CA HIS A 49 -13.29 -1.53 -3.00
C HIS A 49 -12.11 -2.51 -2.85
N ALA A 50 -10.89 -1.96 -2.86
CA ALA A 50 -9.70 -2.71 -2.48
C ALA A 50 -9.59 -2.77 -0.95
N GLU A 51 -9.05 -3.86 -0.43
CA GLU A 51 -8.46 -3.90 0.90
C GLU A 51 -7.25 -2.95 0.93
N ALA A 52 -7.34 -1.92 1.76
CA ALA A 52 -6.40 -0.83 1.80
C ALA A 52 -5.94 -0.53 3.23
N VAL A 53 -4.78 0.12 3.33
CA VAL A 53 -4.18 0.60 4.57
C VAL A 53 -4.04 2.10 4.49
N GLU A 54 -4.67 2.81 5.42
CA GLU A 54 -4.40 4.21 5.67
C GLU A 54 -3.21 4.33 6.62
N ILE A 55 -2.20 5.10 6.25
CA ILE A 55 -0.97 5.33 7.02
C ILE A 55 -0.88 6.81 7.34
N VAL A 56 -0.70 7.14 8.63
CA VAL A 56 -0.30 8.48 9.07
C VAL A 56 1.18 8.44 9.40
N PHE A 57 1.96 9.37 8.85
CA PHE A 57 3.41 9.39 9.00
C PHE A 57 3.94 10.80 9.23
N ASP A 58 5.15 10.88 9.80
CA ASP A 58 5.92 12.11 9.96
C ASP A 58 6.84 12.30 8.75
N PRO A 59 6.56 13.27 7.85
CA PRO A 59 7.38 13.51 6.67
C PRO A 59 8.81 13.96 6.99
N ALA A 60 9.09 14.39 8.23
CA ALA A 60 10.46 14.70 8.67
C ALA A 60 11.28 13.43 8.97
N ARG A 61 10.64 12.27 9.12
CA ARG A 61 11.27 10.98 9.46
C ARG A 61 11.23 9.97 8.33
N ILE A 62 10.14 9.96 7.55
CA ILE A 62 9.98 9.09 6.38
C ILE A 62 9.25 9.85 5.29
N SER A 63 9.79 9.84 4.07
CA SER A 63 9.11 10.48 2.95
C SER A 63 8.00 9.60 2.38
N TYR A 64 7.05 10.21 1.69
CA TYR A 64 6.05 9.46 0.91
C TYR A 64 6.70 8.52 -0.12
N ARG A 65 7.82 8.96 -0.72
CA ARG A 65 8.62 8.13 -1.64
C ARG A 65 9.16 6.88 -0.95
N ASP A 66 9.73 7.01 0.25
CA ASP A 66 10.25 5.86 1.00
C ASP A 66 9.14 4.86 1.36
N LEU A 67 7.93 5.36 1.68
CA LEU A 67 6.75 4.52 1.90
C LEU A 67 6.38 3.73 0.64
N LEU A 68 6.39 4.38 -0.53
CA LEU A 68 6.07 3.72 -1.80
C LEU A 68 7.14 2.69 -2.21
N GLU A 69 8.42 3.00 -2.05
CA GLU A 69 9.49 2.05 -2.33
C GLU A 69 9.36 0.79 -1.45
N PHE A 70 9.09 0.98 -0.16
CA PHE A 70 8.85 -0.16 0.73
C PHE A 70 7.55 -0.90 0.38
N PHE A 71 6.50 -0.18 -0.01
CA PHE A 71 5.25 -0.79 -0.49
C PHE A 71 5.50 -1.70 -1.70
N PHE A 72 6.24 -1.25 -2.71
CA PHE A 72 6.63 -2.08 -3.87
C PHE A 72 7.56 -3.24 -3.50
N GLN A 73 8.26 -3.17 -2.36
CA GLN A 73 9.12 -4.25 -1.88
C GLN A 73 8.36 -5.40 -1.22
N ILE A 74 7.14 -5.17 -0.73
CA ILE A 74 6.39 -6.13 0.11
C ILE A 74 5.23 -6.84 -0.58
N HIS A 75 4.79 -6.36 -1.75
CA HIS A 75 3.71 -6.95 -2.55
C HIS A 75 4.13 -6.99 -4.02
N ASP A 76 3.69 -7.99 -4.79
CA ASP A 76 3.95 -8.04 -6.25
C ASP A 76 3.02 -7.03 -6.95
N PRO A 77 3.55 -5.97 -7.60
CA PRO A 77 2.76 -4.95 -8.26
C PRO A 77 2.45 -5.28 -9.73
N SER A 78 2.86 -6.46 -10.23
CA SER A 78 2.69 -6.87 -11.63
C SER A 78 1.47 -7.78 -11.86
N THR A 79 0.77 -8.18 -10.80
CA THR A 79 -0.38 -9.07 -10.87
C THR A 79 -1.70 -8.32 -10.78
N VAL A 80 -2.49 -8.37 -11.86
CA VAL A 80 -3.83 -7.77 -11.91
C VAL A 80 -4.79 -8.53 -10.99
N ASP A 81 -5.53 -7.79 -10.15
CA ASP A 81 -6.58 -8.29 -9.26
C ASP A 81 -6.18 -9.55 -8.47
N ARG A 82 -4.92 -9.59 -8.02
CA ARG A 82 -4.36 -10.72 -7.29
C ARG A 82 -3.13 -10.32 -6.48
N GLN A 83 -2.97 -10.91 -5.30
CA GLN A 83 -1.71 -10.94 -4.57
C GLN A 83 -1.48 -12.35 -4.01
N GLY A 84 -0.42 -13.02 -4.46
CA GLY A 84 -0.15 -14.39 -4.06
C GLY A 84 -1.34 -15.32 -4.33
N ASN A 85 -1.86 -15.95 -3.27
CA ASN A 85 -3.02 -16.83 -3.34
C ASN A 85 -4.37 -16.10 -3.32
N ASP A 86 -4.38 -14.82 -2.92
CA ASP A 86 -5.58 -14.00 -2.79
C ASP A 86 -5.96 -13.42 -4.16
N ARG A 87 -7.17 -13.74 -4.65
CA ARG A 87 -7.63 -13.41 -6.02
C ARG A 87 -8.93 -12.61 -5.97
N GLY A 88 -9.01 -11.57 -6.78
CA GLY A 88 -10.15 -10.67 -6.89
C GLY A 88 -9.75 -9.19 -6.78
N ALA A 89 -10.65 -8.31 -7.21
CA ALA A 89 -10.44 -6.86 -7.21
C ALA A 89 -10.18 -6.28 -5.81
N SER A 90 -10.61 -6.97 -4.74
CA SER A 90 -10.29 -6.64 -3.36
C SER A 90 -8.79 -6.64 -3.08
N TYR A 91 -8.02 -7.44 -3.83
CA TYR A 91 -6.57 -7.66 -3.61
C TYR A 91 -5.69 -6.97 -4.65
N ARG A 92 -6.25 -6.07 -5.47
CA ARG A 92 -5.49 -5.36 -6.49
C ARG A 92 -4.45 -4.42 -5.86
N SER A 93 -3.43 -4.09 -6.65
CA SER A 93 -2.45 -3.06 -6.28
C SER A 93 -3.01 -1.68 -6.66
N ALA A 94 -3.07 -0.75 -5.70
CA ALA A 94 -3.50 0.62 -5.92
C ALA A 94 -2.84 1.62 -4.96
N ILE A 95 -2.62 2.83 -5.46
CA ILE A 95 -2.18 4.01 -4.72
C ILE A 95 -3.29 5.06 -4.83
N PHE A 96 -3.85 5.44 -3.68
CA PHE A 96 -4.89 6.44 -3.56
C PHE A 96 -4.28 7.77 -3.10
N TYR A 97 -4.00 8.67 -4.03
CA TYR A 97 -3.22 9.88 -3.74
C TYR A 97 -4.05 10.98 -3.06
N ILE A 98 -3.44 11.68 -2.10
CA ILE A 98 -4.03 12.81 -1.35
C ILE A 98 -3.30 14.09 -1.81
N GLY A 99 -3.62 14.55 -3.02
CA GLY A 99 -3.04 15.73 -3.66
C GLY A 99 -2.06 15.42 -4.79
N GLU A 100 -1.75 16.45 -5.60
CA GLU A 100 -0.97 16.29 -6.84
C GLU A 100 0.49 15.90 -6.59
N GLU A 101 1.08 16.29 -5.46
CA GLU A 101 2.46 15.90 -5.15
C GLU A 101 2.57 14.38 -4.91
N GLN A 102 1.63 13.79 -4.18
CA GLN A 102 1.59 12.32 -4.01
C GLN A 102 1.39 11.61 -5.34
N LYS A 103 0.50 12.13 -6.20
CA LYS A 103 0.30 11.59 -7.55
C LYS A 103 1.60 11.61 -8.36
N ARG A 104 2.31 12.73 -8.37
CA ARG A 104 3.59 12.88 -9.07
C ARG A 104 4.62 11.88 -8.54
N VAL A 105 4.82 11.83 -7.23
CA VAL A 105 5.76 10.89 -6.60
C VAL A 105 5.37 9.43 -6.88
N ALA A 106 4.09 9.09 -6.88
CA ALA A 106 3.62 7.74 -7.21
C ALA A 106 3.96 7.35 -8.65
N LEU A 107 3.66 8.21 -9.62
CA LEU A 107 3.98 7.98 -11.03
C LEU A 107 5.49 7.90 -11.27
N ASP A 108 6.27 8.80 -10.65
CA ASP A 108 7.74 8.79 -10.73
C ASP A 108 8.34 7.51 -10.13
N THR A 109 7.75 6.99 -9.05
CA THR A 109 8.20 5.74 -8.41
C THR A 109 7.87 4.53 -9.27
N ILE A 110 6.68 4.48 -9.87
CA ILE A 110 6.30 3.42 -10.81
C ILE A 110 7.24 3.42 -12.02
N ALA A 111 7.56 4.59 -12.56
CA ALA A 111 8.49 4.71 -13.68
C ALA A 111 9.90 4.17 -13.33
N ASP A 112 10.39 4.44 -12.11
CA ASP A 112 11.66 3.90 -11.64
C ASP A 112 11.60 2.38 -11.44
N VAL A 113 10.51 1.86 -10.87
CA VAL A 113 10.28 0.42 -10.69
C VAL A 113 10.32 -0.29 -12.03
N ASP A 114 9.56 0.18 -13.02
CA ASP A 114 9.54 -0.39 -14.37
C ASP A 114 10.91 -0.27 -15.06
N ALA A 115 11.58 0.88 -14.95
CA ALA A 115 12.88 1.11 -15.57
C ALA A 115 14.00 0.26 -14.95
N SER A 116 13.88 -0.13 -13.69
CA SER A 116 14.90 -0.92 -12.98
C SER A 116 15.04 -2.35 -13.51
N GLY A 117 13.96 -2.94 -14.06
CA GLY A 117 13.92 -4.35 -14.43
C GLY A 117 14.05 -5.34 -13.27
N LEU A 118 13.95 -4.89 -12.02
CA LEU A 118 14.10 -5.73 -10.82
C LEU A 118 12.82 -6.48 -10.43
N TRP A 119 11.66 -5.98 -10.87
CA TRP A 119 10.35 -6.58 -10.62
C TRP A 119 10.00 -7.60 -11.72
N PRO A 120 9.15 -8.61 -11.41
CA PRO A 120 8.91 -9.76 -12.30
C PRO A 120 8.09 -9.43 -13.55
N GLY A 121 7.56 -8.21 -13.64
CA GLY A 121 6.76 -7.74 -14.78
C GLY A 121 6.43 -6.27 -14.66
N LYS A 122 5.72 -5.75 -15.67
CA LYS A 122 5.24 -4.38 -15.71
C LYS A 122 4.33 -4.08 -14.52
N VAL A 123 4.50 -2.93 -13.89
CA VAL A 123 3.61 -2.47 -12.82
C VAL A 123 2.20 -2.25 -13.36
N VAL A 124 1.22 -2.85 -12.68
CA VAL A 124 -0.22 -2.68 -12.95
C VAL A 124 -0.94 -1.90 -11.84
N THR A 125 -0.19 -1.35 -10.89
CA THR A 125 -0.71 -0.55 -9.78
C THR A 125 -1.52 0.64 -10.28
N GLU A 126 -2.77 0.74 -9.84
CA GLU A 126 -3.64 1.89 -10.13
C GLU A 126 -3.15 3.13 -9.37
N VAL A 127 -3.19 4.31 -9.99
CA VAL A 127 -2.91 5.60 -9.33
C VAL A 127 -4.12 6.50 -9.50
N THR A 128 -4.94 6.60 -8.47
CA THR A 128 -6.24 7.28 -8.50
C THR A 128 -6.39 8.23 -7.31
N PRO A 129 -7.20 9.30 -7.41
CA PRO A 129 -7.42 10.19 -6.28
C PRO A 129 -8.06 9.42 -5.11
N ALA A 130 -7.64 9.74 -3.88
CA ALA A 130 -8.27 9.18 -2.69
C ALA A 130 -9.73 9.64 -2.58
N GLY A 131 -10.63 8.68 -2.48
CA GLY A 131 -12.04 8.90 -2.13
C GLY A 131 -12.33 8.52 -0.69
N ASP A 132 -13.52 7.98 -0.44
CA ASP A 132 -13.90 7.47 0.87
C ASP A 132 -13.04 6.29 1.32
N PHE A 133 -12.79 6.22 2.63
CA PHE A 133 -12.12 5.10 3.29
C PHE A 133 -13.04 4.54 4.36
N TRP A 134 -13.52 3.32 4.15
CA TRP A 134 -14.38 2.60 5.08
C TRP A 134 -13.52 1.74 5.98
N GLU A 135 -13.31 2.18 7.23
CA GLU A 135 -12.52 1.43 8.19
C GLU A 135 -13.09 0.01 8.38
N ALA A 136 -12.21 -1.00 8.30
CA ALA A 136 -12.62 -2.38 8.48
C ALA A 136 -12.91 -2.67 9.95
N GLU A 137 -13.65 -3.75 10.15
CA GLU A 137 -14.14 -4.19 11.44
C GLU A 137 -12.98 -4.44 12.45
N PRO A 138 -13.20 -4.27 13.76
CA PRO A 138 -12.14 -4.36 14.77
C PRO A 138 -11.32 -5.64 14.73
N GLU A 139 -11.92 -6.76 14.33
CA GLU A 139 -11.23 -8.05 14.17
C GLU A 139 -10.18 -8.07 13.05
N HIS A 140 -10.20 -7.09 12.13
CA HIS A 140 -9.19 -6.95 11.07
C HIS A 140 -8.07 -5.97 11.47
N GLN A 141 -8.32 -5.05 12.40
CA GLN A 141 -7.31 -4.11 12.88
C GLN A 141 -6.23 -4.84 13.68
N ASP A 142 -4.96 -4.56 13.36
CA ASP A 142 -3.79 -5.12 14.05
C ASP A 142 -3.79 -6.66 14.08
N TYR A 143 -4.40 -7.31 13.06
CA TYR A 143 -4.64 -8.75 13.06
C TYR A 143 -3.37 -9.57 13.33
N LEU A 144 -2.25 -9.28 12.65
CA LEU A 144 -0.99 -10.00 12.84
C LEU A 144 -0.20 -9.57 14.09
N GLU A 145 -0.55 -8.47 14.75
CA GLU A 145 -0.01 -8.20 16.09
C GLU A 145 -0.73 -9.05 17.14
N ARG A 146 -2.04 -9.24 16.98
CA ARG A 146 -2.84 -10.11 17.86
C ARG A 146 -2.63 -11.59 17.58
N ILE A 147 -2.40 -11.96 16.33
CA ILE A 147 -2.22 -13.34 15.86
C ILE A 147 -0.93 -13.40 15.02
N PRO A 148 0.27 -13.46 15.65
CA PRO A 148 1.55 -13.41 14.93
C PRO A 148 1.80 -14.54 13.93
N ASN A 149 1.17 -15.70 14.14
CA ASN A 149 1.24 -16.85 13.22
C ASN A 149 0.04 -16.90 12.25
N GLY A 150 -0.69 -15.78 12.13
CA GLY A 150 -1.81 -15.65 11.22
C GLY A 150 -1.39 -15.66 9.75
N TYR A 151 -2.38 -15.69 8.86
CA TYR A 151 -2.13 -15.71 7.42
C TYR A 151 -1.46 -14.41 6.94
N THR A 152 -0.41 -14.55 6.13
CA THR A 152 0.12 -13.49 5.27
C THR A 152 0.86 -14.09 4.08
N CYS A 153 0.75 -13.42 2.93
CA CYS A 153 1.58 -13.69 1.75
C CYS A 153 2.62 -12.58 1.49
N HIS A 154 2.68 -11.57 2.37
CA HIS A 154 3.57 -10.41 2.26
C HIS A 154 4.89 -10.68 2.97
N PHE A 155 5.97 -10.31 2.32
CA PHE A 155 7.32 -10.36 2.88
C PHE A 155 8.19 -9.37 2.12
N VAL A 156 9.26 -8.90 2.76
CA VAL A 156 10.23 -8.01 2.12
C VAL A 156 11.04 -8.80 1.09
N ARG A 157 11.04 -8.38 -0.18
CA ARG A 157 11.91 -8.92 -1.23
C ARG A 157 13.19 -8.09 -1.26
N PRO A 158 14.35 -8.60 -0.80
CA PRO A 158 15.57 -7.78 -0.70
C PRO A 158 16.05 -7.24 -2.05
N ASN A 159 15.76 -7.95 -3.13
CA ASN A 159 16.16 -7.60 -4.50
C ASN A 159 15.22 -6.59 -5.18
N TRP A 160 14.08 -6.27 -4.56
CA TRP A 160 13.12 -5.27 -5.05
C TRP A 160 13.39 -3.93 -4.40
N LYS A 161 14.58 -3.39 -4.68
CA LYS A 161 15.07 -2.14 -4.10
C LYS A 161 15.60 -1.26 -5.20
N LEU A 162 15.02 -0.06 -5.33
CA LEU A 162 15.54 0.92 -6.28
C LEU A 162 16.93 1.40 -5.84
N PRO A 163 17.85 1.64 -6.78
CA PRO A 163 19.09 2.33 -6.45
C PRO A 163 18.74 3.73 -5.93
N HIS A 164 19.42 4.18 -4.87
CA HIS A 164 19.27 5.56 -4.42
C HIS A 164 19.61 6.48 -5.59
N ARG A 165 18.65 7.31 -6.02
CA ARG A 165 18.94 8.41 -6.94
C ARG A 165 20.00 9.25 -6.24
N ALA A 166 21.21 9.33 -6.80
CA ALA A 166 22.15 10.36 -6.39
C ALA A 166 21.38 11.68 -6.53
N ALA A 167 21.31 12.47 -5.46
CA ALA A 167 20.68 13.78 -5.52
C ALA A 167 21.26 14.50 -6.74
N ALA A 168 20.40 14.82 -7.71
CA ALA A 168 20.82 15.64 -8.84
C ALA A 168 21.42 16.92 -8.25
N GLN A 169 22.70 17.15 -8.56
CA GLN A 169 23.43 18.36 -8.15
C GLN A 169 22.76 19.61 -8.72
#